data_AF-A0A6J1QZ50-F1
#
_entry.id   AF-A0A6J1QZ50-F1
#
_cell.length_a   1.000
_cell.length_b   1.000
_cell.length_c   1.000
_cell.angle_alpha   90.00
_cell.angle_beta   90.00
_cell.angle_gamma   90.00
#
_symmetry.space_group_name_H-M   'P 1'
#
loop_
_entity.id
_entity.type
_entity.pdbx_description
1 polymer ?
#
loop_
_entity_poly.entity_id
_entity_poly.type
_entity_poly.pdbx_seq_one_letter_code
_entity_poly.pdbx_strand_id
1 'polypeptide(L)'
;MDPLTQMDLYGLLGVEPTASMPEIKKAYRKKALTCHPDKNPDNPRAAELFQELSKVLEILTDPKARAAYDQAIAARKQAKERVRQFDAKRKKLKEDLEAREEAYRRSCESVPETKSDGERTKAEVKRLQEWWYKRIEEEMFFTRELLKKLYGSSDASTSNVGDFRIKIRWKVQDGDQTNGYNYDNLHKMFSKYGDIEGLVISSTKKGSAMIEFRDKSAAETALQTEIGLAQNPLTLRALWDTQKRSSGVASSANSNVEKPTSPAAAHFNSTPCGSVSFPSAPNIFTQQARMSDAELESTVLANLRRAEERKKLIEELKAEEGT
;
A
#
# COMPACT_ATOMS: atom_id res chain seq x y z
N MET A 1 46.30 -2.98 15.25
CA MET A 1 46.72 -1.57 15.42
C MET A 1 47.15 -1.43 16.87
N ASP A 2 48.42 -1.13 17.13
CA ASP A 2 48.90 -1.01 18.50
C ASP A 2 48.15 0.12 19.24
N PRO A 3 47.68 -0.11 20.49
CA PRO A 3 46.90 0.86 21.26
C PRO A 3 47.64 2.19 21.47
N LEU A 4 48.98 2.16 21.43
CA LEU A 4 49.85 3.34 21.54
C LEU A 4 49.70 4.33 20.37
N THR A 5 49.25 3.86 19.20
CA THR A 5 48.99 4.75 18.06
C THR A 5 47.71 5.57 18.23
N GLN A 6 46.87 5.23 19.21
CA GLN A 6 45.59 5.90 19.47
C GLN A 6 45.64 6.79 20.72
N MET A 7 46.61 6.56 21.61
CA MET A 7 46.86 7.35 22.81
C MET A 7 47.80 8.54 22.53
N ASP A 8 47.71 9.56 23.39
CA ASP A 8 48.59 10.73 23.31
C ASP A 8 49.93 10.45 24.02
N LEU A 9 50.94 10.06 23.23
CA LEU A 9 52.30 9.78 23.69
C LEU A 9 52.96 10.98 24.39
N TYR A 10 52.76 12.19 23.86
CA TYR A 10 53.35 13.41 24.41
C TYR A 10 52.66 13.82 25.72
N GLY A 11 51.33 13.73 25.75
CA GLY A 11 50.53 13.92 26.96
C GLY A 11 50.88 12.93 28.08
N LEU A 12 51.15 11.67 27.73
CA LEU A 12 51.56 10.66 28.71
C LEU A 12 52.92 10.96 29.34
N LEU A 13 53.86 11.58 28.62
CA LEU A 13 55.11 12.10 29.21
C LEU A 13 54.97 13.49 29.84
N GLY A 14 53.89 14.22 29.54
CA GLY A 14 53.69 15.60 29.98
C GLY A 14 54.66 16.56 29.31
N VAL A 15 54.99 16.31 28.05
CA VAL A 15 55.87 17.15 27.23
C VAL A 15 55.10 17.68 26.01
N GLU A 16 55.53 18.82 25.48
CA GLU A 16 55.00 19.34 24.22
C GLU A 16 55.44 18.47 23.03
N PRO A 17 54.67 18.39 21.93
CA PRO A 17 55.08 17.68 20.71
C PRO A 17 56.37 18.23 20.08
N THR A 18 56.69 19.50 20.38
CA THR A 18 57.91 20.21 19.95
C THR A 18 59.13 19.91 20.83
N ALA A 19 58.99 19.10 21.88
CA ALA A 19 60.06 18.81 22.83
C ALA A 19 61.25 18.07 22.16
N SER A 20 62.44 18.42 22.61
CA SER A 20 63.69 17.82 22.16
C SER A 20 63.90 16.42 22.76
N MET A 21 64.69 15.56 22.11
CA MET A 21 65.06 14.24 22.65
C MET A 21 65.60 14.27 24.10
N PRO A 22 66.49 15.20 24.51
CA PRO A 22 66.96 15.24 25.89
C PRO A 22 65.86 15.59 26.89
N GLU A 23 64.88 16.42 26.51
CA GLU A 23 63.72 16.76 27.34
C GLU A 23 62.80 15.55 27.52
N ILE A 24 62.54 14.81 26.44
CA ILE A 24 61.76 13.56 26.47
C ILE A 24 62.40 12.54 27.42
N LYS A 25 63.72 12.32 27.32
CA LYS A 25 64.47 11.43 28.23
C LYS A 25 64.46 11.92 29.67
N LYS A 26 64.50 13.24 29.91
CA LYS A 26 64.41 13.84 31.24
C LYS A 26 63.01 13.65 31.85
N ALA A 27 61.96 13.86 31.06
CA ALA A 27 60.57 13.67 31.48
C ALA A 27 60.27 12.20 31.81
N TYR A 28 60.73 11.27 30.95
CA TYR A 28 60.64 9.83 31.21
C TYR A 28 61.29 9.46 32.55
N ARG A 29 62.53 9.88 32.81
CA ARG A 29 63.22 9.56 34.08
C ARG A 29 62.44 10.04 35.30
N LYS A 30 61.87 11.25 35.25
CA LYS A 30 61.03 11.78 36.33
C LYS A 30 59.77 10.95 36.55
N LYS A 31 59.04 10.60 35.47
CA LYS A 31 57.81 9.79 35.57
C LYS A 31 58.06 8.33 35.93
N ALA A 32 59.15 7.75 35.43
CA ALA A 32 59.58 6.40 35.76
C ALA A 32 59.91 6.26 37.24
N LEU A 33 60.55 7.27 37.86
CA LEU A 33 60.82 7.29 39.30
C LEU A 33 59.54 7.32 40.14
N THR A 34 58.52 8.07 39.71
CA THR A 34 57.23 8.15 40.42
C THR A 34 56.40 6.88 40.26
N CYS A 35 56.47 6.22 39.10
CA CYS A 35 55.68 5.02 38.79
C CYS A 35 56.48 3.72 38.96
N HIS A 36 57.65 3.74 39.61
CA HIS A 36 58.49 2.55 39.73
C HIS A 36 57.80 1.47 40.57
N PRO A 37 57.77 0.19 40.12
CA PRO A 37 57.07 -0.89 40.83
C PRO A 37 57.65 -1.17 42.22
N ASP A 38 58.97 -1.04 42.40
CA ASP A 38 59.65 -1.23 43.70
C ASP A 38 59.27 -0.18 44.75
N LYS A 39 58.97 1.07 44.34
CA LYS A 39 58.56 2.15 45.24
C LYS A 39 57.05 2.14 45.51
N ASN A 40 56.28 1.44 44.67
CA ASN A 40 54.83 1.38 44.73
C ASN A 40 54.33 -0.08 44.66
N PRO A 41 54.75 -0.97 45.56
CA PRO A 41 54.37 -2.38 45.52
C PRO A 41 52.85 -2.60 45.67
N ASP A 42 52.16 -1.68 46.33
CA ASP A 42 50.71 -1.78 46.61
C ASP A 42 49.82 -1.29 45.45
N ASN A 43 50.39 -0.72 44.39
CA ASN A 43 49.64 -0.13 43.29
C ASN A 43 49.89 -0.86 41.95
N PRO A 44 49.00 -1.76 41.50
CA PRO A 44 49.17 -2.48 40.24
C PRO A 44 49.16 -1.55 39.01
N ARG A 45 48.49 -0.39 39.09
CA ARG A 45 48.51 0.61 37.99
C ARG A 45 49.88 1.25 37.80
N ALA A 46 50.72 1.29 38.83
CA ALA A 46 52.07 1.85 38.69
C ALA A 46 52.91 1.01 37.72
N ALA A 47 52.79 -0.32 37.80
CA ALA A 47 53.46 -1.24 36.89
C ALA A 47 52.97 -1.11 35.44
N GLU A 48 51.65 -0.98 35.23
CA GLU A 48 51.06 -0.76 33.90
C GLU A 48 51.54 0.56 33.29
N LEU A 49 51.46 1.66 34.04
CA LEU A 49 51.94 2.98 33.60
C LEU A 49 53.43 2.98 33.30
N PHE A 50 54.24 2.26 34.09
CA PHE A 50 55.67 2.13 33.84
C PHE A 50 55.97 1.40 32.53
N GLN A 51 55.22 0.34 32.24
CA GLN A 51 55.32 -0.37 30.96
C GLN A 51 54.90 0.52 29.79
N GLU A 52 53.80 1.26 29.93
CA GLU A 52 53.35 2.23 28.92
C GLU A 52 54.41 3.30 28.66
N LEU A 53 54.92 3.95 29.72
CA LEU A 53 55.98 4.96 29.62
C LEU A 53 57.23 4.44 28.91
N SER A 54 57.58 3.17 29.14
CA SER A 54 58.73 2.54 28.50
C SER A 54 58.51 2.35 26.99
N LYS A 55 57.32 1.89 26.58
CA LYS A 55 56.94 1.80 25.17
C LYS A 55 56.86 3.17 24.50
N VAL A 56 56.37 4.18 25.22
CA VAL A 56 56.34 5.56 24.69
C VAL A 56 57.75 6.10 24.46
N LEU A 57 58.67 5.86 25.40
CA LEU A 57 60.06 6.26 25.23
C LEU A 57 60.69 5.60 23.99
N GLU A 58 60.43 4.31 23.77
CA GLU A 58 60.91 3.58 22.60
C GLU A 58 60.48 4.25 21.29
N ILE A 59 59.18 4.58 21.16
CA ILE A 59 58.61 5.24 19.98
C ILE A 59 59.16 6.66 19.79
N LEU A 60 59.23 7.45 20.87
CA LEU A 60 59.68 8.85 20.79
C LEU A 60 61.20 9.00 20.65
N THR A 61 61.97 7.95 20.94
CA THR A 61 63.43 7.94 20.80
C THR A 61 63.87 7.58 19.39
N ASP A 62 63.13 6.70 18.69
CA ASP A 62 63.40 6.41 17.27
C ASP A 62 62.87 7.54 16.37
N PRO A 63 63.73 8.24 15.60
CA PRO A 63 63.29 9.30 14.70
C PRO A 63 62.29 8.82 13.64
N LYS A 64 62.37 7.57 13.17
CA LYS A 64 61.44 7.04 12.16
C LYS A 64 60.06 6.81 12.77
N ALA A 65 60.00 6.15 13.92
CA ALA A 65 58.75 5.93 14.64
C ALA A 65 58.09 7.24 15.08
N ARG A 66 58.86 8.22 15.57
CA ARG A 66 58.37 9.55 15.92
C ARG A 66 57.76 10.26 14.72
N ALA A 67 58.45 10.27 13.57
CA ALA A 67 57.93 10.90 12.36
C ALA A 67 56.62 10.25 11.87
N ALA A 68 56.52 8.92 11.91
CA ALA A 68 55.30 8.20 11.55
C ALA A 68 54.12 8.53 12.48
N TYR A 69 54.39 8.64 13.79
CA TYR A 69 53.39 9.03 14.78
C TYR A 69 52.90 10.47 14.56
N ASP A 70 53.83 11.41 14.37
CA ASP A 70 53.52 12.82 14.12
C ASP A 70 52.70 12.99 12.82
N GLN A 71 53.05 12.24 11.76
CA GLN A 71 52.29 12.20 10.52
C GLN A 71 50.88 11.64 10.73
N ALA A 72 50.73 10.58 11.52
CA ALA A 72 49.42 9.99 11.83
C ALA A 72 48.51 10.96 12.60
N ILE A 73 49.06 11.72 13.56
CA ILE A 73 48.31 12.77 14.27
C ILE A 73 47.87 13.87 13.30
N ALA A 74 48.80 14.36 12.48
CA ALA A 74 48.51 15.41 11.51
C ALA A 74 47.41 14.99 10.53
N ALA A 75 47.51 13.76 9.99
CA ALA A 75 46.51 13.20 9.08
C ALA A 75 45.13 13.07 9.75
N ARG A 76 45.08 12.62 11.01
CA ARG A 76 43.81 12.56 11.78
C ARG A 76 43.22 13.94 12.03
N LYS A 77 44.03 14.93 12.38
CA LYS A 77 43.59 16.32 12.58
C LYS A 77 43.02 16.89 11.28
N GLN A 78 43.72 16.69 10.16
CA GLN A 78 43.25 17.10 8.84
C GLN A 78 41.96 16.38 8.43
N ALA A 79 41.85 15.07 8.69
CA ALA A 79 40.63 14.32 8.41
C ALA A 79 39.43 14.84 9.21
N LYS A 80 39.60 15.11 10.52
CA LYS A 80 38.57 15.71 11.37
C LYS A 80 38.12 17.07 10.84
N GLU A 81 39.06 17.91 10.42
CA GLU A 81 38.74 19.23 9.87
C GLU A 81 37.99 19.13 8.54
N ARG A 82 38.40 18.22 7.64
CA ARG A 82 37.65 17.96 6.39
C ARG A 82 36.22 17.55 6.66
N VAL A 83 36.00 16.60 7.58
CA VAL A 83 34.65 16.15 7.97
C VAL A 83 33.85 17.33 8.53
N ARG A 84 34.43 18.12 9.44
CA ARG A 84 33.79 19.32 9.98
C ARG A 84 33.38 20.31 8.89
N GLN A 85 34.22 20.53 7.88
CA GLN A 85 33.91 21.40 6.74
C GLN A 85 32.75 20.84 5.90
N PHE A 86 32.73 19.53 5.63
CA PHE A 86 31.62 18.90 4.91
C PHE A 86 30.31 18.96 5.70
N ASP A 87 30.36 18.73 7.01
CA ASP A 87 29.18 18.77 7.87
C ASP A 87 28.64 20.20 8.00
N ALA A 88 29.52 21.21 8.08
CA ALA A 88 29.11 22.61 8.05
C ALA A 88 28.43 22.97 6.72
N LYS A 89 28.97 22.52 5.58
CA LYS A 89 28.35 22.73 4.26
C LYS A 89 27.00 22.03 4.15
N ARG A 90 26.90 20.77 4.58
CA ARG A 90 25.64 20.00 4.60
C ARG A 90 24.59 20.66 5.48
N LYS A 91 24.98 21.12 6.66
CA LYS A 91 24.10 21.84 7.58
C LYS A 91 23.58 23.14 6.95
N LYS A 92 24.46 23.94 6.36
CA LYS A 92 24.06 25.17 5.65
C LYS A 92 23.10 24.89 4.50
N LEU A 93 23.35 23.85 3.70
CA LEU A 93 22.45 23.46 2.61
C LEU A 93 21.08 23.03 3.13
N LYS A 94 21.04 22.27 4.22
CA LYS A 94 19.81 21.85 4.88
C LYS A 94 19.02 23.05 5.39
N GLU A 95 19.67 23.98 6.09
CA GLU A 95 19.04 25.20 6.60
C GLU A 95 18.49 26.07 5.48
N ASP A 96 19.22 26.21 4.36
CA ASP A 96 18.77 26.96 3.18
C ASP A 96 17.53 26.32 2.52
N LEU A 97 17.51 24.99 2.40
CA LEU A 97 16.35 24.25 1.91
C LEU A 97 15.15 24.40 2.82
N GLU A 98 15.32 24.21 4.13
CA GLU A 98 14.24 24.35 5.12
C GLU A 98 13.68 25.78 5.13
N ALA A 99 14.55 26.79 5.08
CA ALA A 99 14.13 28.18 5.00
C ALA A 99 13.32 28.47 3.73
N ARG A 100 13.70 27.87 2.60
CA ARG A 100 12.96 28.02 1.33
C ARG A 100 11.62 27.29 1.35
N GLU A 101 11.58 26.08 1.91
CA GLU A 101 10.33 25.33 2.12
C GLU A 101 9.39 26.07 3.07
N GLU A 102 9.91 26.67 4.14
CA GLU A 102 9.13 27.47 5.07
C GLU A 102 8.65 28.78 4.45
N ALA A 103 9.48 29.46 3.66
CA ALA A 103 9.06 30.64 2.91
C ALA A 103 7.94 30.31 1.92
N TYR A 104 8.04 29.17 1.22
CA TYR A 104 6.99 28.69 0.34
C TYR A 104 5.71 28.38 1.11
N ARG A 105 5.80 27.62 2.21
CA ARG A 105 4.67 27.30 3.09
C ARG A 105 3.96 28.56 3.57
N ARG A 106 4.72 29.53 4.08
CA ARG A 106 4.20 30.83 4.52
C ARG A 106 3.55 31.62 3.38
N SER A 107 4.10 31.54 2.17
CA SER A 107 3.50 32.17 0.99
C SER A 107 2.17 31.54 0.60
N CYS A 108 2.05 30.21 0.65
CA CYS A 108 0.79 29.49 0.43
C CYS A 108 -0.25 29.83 1.51
N GLU A 109 0.19 29.97 2.76
CA GLU A 109 -0.68 30.26 3.91
C GLU A 109 -1.16 31.72 3.93
N SER A 110 -0.46 32.63 3.23
CA SER A 110 -0.82 34.04 3.11
C SER A 110 -1.81 34.36 1.99
N VAL A 111 -2.23 33.37 1.19
CA VAL A 111 -3.34 33.55 0.23
C VAL A 111 -4.64 33.49 1.04
N PRO A 112 -5.42 34.58 1.17
CA PRO A 112 -6.71 34.50 1.84
C PRO A 112 -7.57 33.51 1.05
N GLU A 113 -8.01 32.46 1.74
CA GLU A 113 -8.94 31.45 1.23
C GLU A 113 -10.23 32.13 0.76
N THR A 114 -10.24 32.61 -0.48
CA THR A 114 -11.47 32.56 -1.26
C THR A 114 -11.78 31.07 -1.35
N LYS A 115 -12.72 30.60 -0.51
CA LYS A 115 -13.17 29.19 -0.41
C LYS A 115 -12.89 28.48 -1.72
N SER A 116 -11.85 27.64 -1.73
CA SER A 116 -11.35 26.98 -2.94
C SER A 116 -12.54 26.43 -3.71
N ASP A 117 -12.56 26.52 -5.04
CA ASP A 117 -13.72 26.09 -5.83
C ASP A 117 -14.17 24.66 -5.51
N GLY A 118 -13.24 23.82 -5.03
CA GLY A 118 -13.52 22.49 -4.51
C GLY A 118 -14.38 22.47 -3.23
N GLU A 119 -14.21 23.41 -2.31
CA GLU A 119 -15.02 23.51 -1.08
C GLU A 119 -16.43 24.01 -1.37
N ARG A 120 -16.58 24.95 -2.31
CA ARG A 120 -17.89 25.41 -2.79
C ARG A 120 -18.66 24.28 -3.46
N THR A 121 -17.96 23.52 -4.30
CA THR A 121 -18.53 22.34 -4.97
C THR A 121 -18.93 21.27 -3.96
N LYS A 122 -18.08 20.97 -2.97
CA LYS A 122 -18.39 20.00 -1.90
C LYS A 122 -19.59 20.42 -1.05
N ALA A 123 -19.70 21.71 -0.72
CA ALA A 123 -20.83 22.24 0.02
C ALA A 123 -22.13 22.12 -0.76
N GLU A 124 -22.11 22.39 -2.07
CA GLU A 124 -23.29 22.26 -2.93
C GLU A 124 -23.69 20.79 -3.14
N VAL A 125 -22.74 19.88 -3.32
CA VAL A 125 -23.01 18.43 -3.37
C VAL A 125 -23.66 17.94 -2.08
N LYS A 126 -23.13 18.36 -0.92
CA LYS A 126 -23.68 17.98 0.38
C LYS A 126 -25.12 18.48 0.55
N ARG A 127 -25.37 19.74 0.18
CA ARG A 127 -26.71 20.35 0.19
C ARG A 127 -27.68 19.57 -0.71
N LEU A 128 -27.25 19.18 -1.92
CA LEU A 128 -28.08 18.41 -2.85
C LEU A 128 -28.39 17.00 -2.32
N GLN A 129 -27.43 16.35 -1.66
CA GLN A 129 -27.65 15.05 -1.02
C GLN A 129 -28.68 15.15 0.11
N GLU A 130 -28.53 16.13 1.01
CA GLU A 130 -29.49 16.36 2.10
C GLU A 130 -30.90 16.65 1.57
N TRP A 131 -31.01 17.43 0.49
CA TRP A 131 -32.28 17.69 -0.17
C TRP A 131 -32.90 16.42 -0.78
N TRP A 132 -32.11 15.60 -1.47
CA TRP A 132 -32.56 14.34 -2.06
C TRP A 132 -33.03 13.34 -1.00
N TYR A 133 -32.29 13.21 0.10
CA TYR A 133 -32.68 12.33 1.22
C TYR A 133 -33.97 12.78 1.88
N LYS A 134 -34.14 14.08 2.13
CA LYS A 134 -35.38 14.61 2.72
C LYS A 134 -36.59 14.35 1.81
N ARG A 135 -36.43 14.52 0.50
CA ARG A 135 -37.48 14.25 -0.49
C ARG A 135 -37.86 12.76 -0.51
N ILE A 136 -36.88 11.87 -0.48
CA ILE A 136 -37.11 10.42 -0.41
C ILE A 136 -37.78 10.03 0.90
N GLU A 137 -37.39 10.63 2.00
CA GLU A 137 -37.98 10.37 3.30
C GLU A 137 -39.46 10.79 3.35
N GLU A 138 -39.80 11.94 2.75
CA GLU A 138 -41.18 12.40 2.57
C GLU A 138 -41.99 11.42 1.69
N GLU A 139 -41.43 10.97 0.57
CA GLU A 139 -42.06 9.96 -0.32
C GLU A 139 -42.24 8.60 0.37
N MET A 140 -41.23 8.14 1.11
CA MET A 140 -41.27 6.92 1.92
C MET A 140 -42.31 7.02 3.04
N PHE A 141 -42.41 8.18 3.68
CA PHE A 141 -43.40 8.45 4.72
C PHE A 141 -44.81 8.43 4.13
N PHE A 142 -45.03 9.09 3.00
CA PHE A 142 -46.31 9.10 2.31
C PHE A 142 -46.72 7.71 1.81
N THR A 143 -45.78 6.96 1.23
CA THR A 143 -45.98 5.58 0.79
C THR A 143 -46.30 4.65 1.96
N ARG A 144 -45.60 4.82 3.09
CA ARG A 144 -45.85 4.07 4.34
C ARG A 144 -47.23 4.39 4.93
N GLU A 145 -47.62 5.66 4.93
CA GLU A 145 -48.92 6.10 5.43
C GLU A 145 -50.05 5.61 4.51
N LEU A 146 -49.85 5.62 3.20
CA LEU A 146 -50.75 4.98 2.23
C LEU A 146 -50.85 3.47 2.47
N LEU A 147 -49.73 2.77 2.67
CA LEU A 147 -49.74 1.34 3.02
C LEU A 147 -50.52 1.11 4.31
N LYS A 148 -50.30 1.95 5.34
CA LYS A 148 -51.01 1.86 6.61
C LYS A 148 -52.50 2.13 6.46
N LYS A 149 -52.93 3.03 5.57
CA LYS A 149 -54.35 3.27 5.29
C LYS A 149 -54.99 2.16 4.46
N LEU A 150 -54.26 1.62 3.47
CA LEU A 150 -54.73 0.54 2.60
C LEU A 150 -54.78 -0.81 3.32
N TYR A 151 -53.87 -1.05 4.27
CA TYR A 151 -53.69 -2.35 4.94
C TYR A 151 -53.85 -2.31 6.48
N GLY A 152 -54.21 -1.16 7.07
CA GLY A 152 -54.33 -0.97 8.53
C GLY A 152 -55.66 -1.41 9.16
N SER A 153 -56.44 -2.23 8.49
CA SER A 153 -57.56 -2.96 9.09
C SER A 153 -57.70 -4.31 8.43
N SER A 154 -56.87 -5.25 8.88
CA SER A 154 -57.17 -6.67 8.81
C SER A 154 -56.28 -7.38 9.82
N ASP A 155 -56.95 -8.14 10.69
CA ASP A 155 -56.38 -9.15 11.55
C ASP A 155 -55.32 -10.01 10.87
N ALA A 156 -54.47 -10.59 11.72
CA ALA A 156 -53.61 -11.72 11.43
C ALA A 156 -54.24 -12.71 10.45
N SER A 157 -53.83 -12.61 9.19
CA SER A 157 -54.01 -13.59 8.14
C SER A 157 -52.95 -13.27 7.10
N THR A 158 -51.75 -13.84 7.28
CA THR A 158 -50.64 -13.78 6.33
C THR A 158 -51.09 -14.43 5.03
N SER A 159 -51.69 -13.65 4.13
CA SER A 159 -52.06 -14.10 2.79
C SER A 159 -50.81 -14.14 1.91
N ASN A 160 -50.21 -15.33 1.86
CA ASN A 160 -49.49 -15.91 0.72
C ASN A 160 -49.04 -14.92 -0.38
N VAL A 161 -48.03 -14.10 -0.08
CA VAL A 161 -47.22 -13.47 -1.13
C VAL A 161 -46.18 -14.50 -1.54
N GLY A 162 -46.48 -15.23 -2.61
CA GLY A 162 -45.49 -15.76 -3.55
C GLY A 162 -44.38 -16.68 -3.01
N ASP A 163 -44.65 -17.57 -2.06
CA ASP A 163 -43.63 -18.46 -1.50
C ASP A 163 -43.30 -19.65 -2.45
N PHE A 164 -42.98 -19.38 -3.72
CA PHE A 164 -42.70 -20.37 -4.77
C PHE A 164 -41.27 -20.91 -4.66
N ARG A 165 -40.94 -21.46 -3.48
CA ARG A 165 -39.60 -21.94 -3.15
C ARG A 165 -39.39 -23.39 -3.55
N ILE A 166 -38.36 -23.64 -4.34
CA ILE A 166 -37.90 -24.99 -4.71
C ILE A 166 -36.65 -25.32 -3.90
N LYS A 167 -36.70 -26.46 -3.21
CA LYS A 167 -35.52 -27.05 -2.60
C LYS A 167 -34.78 -27.91 -3.62
N ILE A 168 -33.52 -27.58 -3.84
CA ILE A 168 -32.61 -28.28 -4.75
C ILE A 168 -31.66 -29.13 -3.93
N ARG A 169 -31.45 -30.39 -4.33
CA ARG A 169 -30.40 -31.26 -3.76
C ARG A 169 -29.64 -32.03 -4.83
N TRP A 170 -28.35 -32.23 -4.60
CA TRP A 170 -27.46 -33.04 -5.45
C TRP A 170 -26.55 -33.93 -4.61
N LYS A 171 -25.98 -34.98 -5.23
CA LYS A 171 -25.02 -35.84 -4.55
C LYS A 171 -23.65 -35.16 -4.50
N VAL A 172 -23.01 -35.20 -3.34
CA VAL A 172 -21.64 -34.69 -3.13
C VAL A 172 -20.74 -35.92 -2.94
N GLN A 173 -19.68 -36.04 -3.74
CA GLN A 173 -18.67 -37.07 -3.57
C GLN A 173 -17.59 -36.59 -2.60
N ASP A 174 -16.97 -37.52 -1.86
CA ASP A 174 -15.93 -37.22 -0.90
C ASP A 174 -14.64 -36.82 -1.62
N GLY A 175 -14.45 -35.50 -1.79
CA GLY A 175 -13.27 -34.92 -2.44
C GLY A 175 -13.48 -33.51 -2.99
N ASP A 176 -14.73 -33.13 -3.31
CA ASP A 176 -15.04 -31.82 -3.89
C ASP A 176 -16.35 -31.26 -3.32
N GLN A 177 -16.31 -30.11 -2.64
CA GLN A 177 -17.46 -29.64 -1.84
C GLN A 177 -18.66 -29.17 -2.68
N THR A 178 -18.44 -28.82 -3.94
CA THR A 178 -19.48 -28.30 -4.85
C THR A 178 -19.91 -29.31 -5.90
N ASN A 179 -19.08 -30.32 -6.19
CA ASN A 179 -19.37 -31.44 -7.10
C ASN A 179 -20.01 -30.97 -8.43
N GLY A 180 -19.52 -29.84 -8.97
CA GLY A 180 -19.95 -29.19 -10.23
C GLY A 180 -21.03 -28.10 -10.12
N TYR A 181 -21.71 -27.95 -8.98
CA TYR A 181 -22.77 -26.95 -8.81
C TYR A 181 -22.31 -25.78 -7.95
N ASN A 182 -22.28 -24.59 -8.58
CA ASN A 182 -22.02 -23.31 -7.94
C ASN A 182 -23.23 -22.37 -8.11
N TYR A 183 -23.25 -21.27 -7.37
CA TYR A 183 -24.29 -20.24 -7.44
C TYR A 183 -24.55 -19.82 -8.88
N ASP A 184 -23.49 -19.49 -9.63
CA ASP A 184 -23.61 -19.00 -11.01
C ASP A 184 -24.21 -20.03 -11.96
N ASN A 185 -23.84 -21.31 -11.80
CA ASN A 185 -24.33 -22.39 -12.66
C ASN A 185 -25.80 -22.68 -12.38
N LEU A 186 -26.19 -22.72 -11.10
CA LEU A 186 -27.60 -22.89 -10.71
C LEU A 186 -28.42 -21.67 -11.14
N HIS A 187 -27.93 -20.45 -10.91
CA HIS A 187 -28.60 -19.23 -11.35
C HIS A 187 -28.82 -19.23 -12.86
N LYS A 188 -27.79 -19.59 -13.65
CA LYS A 188 -27.89 -19.67 -15.11
C LYS A 188 -28.84 -20.77 -15.59
N MET A 189 -28.85 -21.92 -14.93
CA MET A 189 -29.77 -23.02 -15.25
C MET A 189 -31.21 -22.61 -15.00
N PHE A 190 -31.49 -22.00 -13.85
CA PHE A 190 -32.85 -21.72 -13.40
C PHE A 190 -33.41 -20.38 -13.93
N SER A 191 -32.55 -19.42 -14.28
CA SER A 191 -32.96 -18.11 -14.82
C SER A 191 -33.66 -18.23 -16.18
N LYS A 192 -33.50 -19.35 -16.90
CA LYS A 192 -34.20 -19.57 -18.18
C LYS A 192 -35.69 -19.86 -18.03
N TYR A 193 -36.16 -20.20 -16.82
CA TYR A 193 -37.58 -20.49 -16.56
C TYR A 193 -38.36 -19.28 -16.06
N GLY A 194 -37.67 -18.29 -15.50
CA GLY A 194 -38.26 -17.06 -15.02
C GLY A 194 -37.35 -16.28 -14.09
N ASP A 195 -37.87 -15.16 -13.61
CA ASP A 195 -37.15 -14.28 -12.70
C ASP A 195 -36.97 -14.93 -11.33
N ILE A 196 -35.71 -15.02 -10.91
CA ILE A 196 -35.31 -15.55 -9.60
C ILE A 196 -35.26 -14.37 -8.62
N GLU A 197 -36.06 -14.43 -7.56
CA GLU A 197 -36.02 -13.42 -6.48
C GLU A 197 -34.93 -13.74 -5.46
N GLY A 198 -34.67 -15.02 -5.23
CA GLY A 198 -33.66 -15.47 -4.27
C GLY A 198 -33.05 -16.80 -4.66
N LEU A 199 -31.72 -16.91 -4.58
CA LEU A 199 -30.99 -18.17 -4.68
C LEU A 199 -30.02 -18.27 -3.50
N VAL A 200 -30.08 -19.36 -2.74
CA VAL A 200 -29.22 -19.56 -1.56
C VAL A 200 -28.70 -21.00 -1.55
N ILE A 201 -27.37 -21.15 -1.52
CA ILE A 201 -26.72 -22.45 -1.30
C ILE A 201 -26.55 -22.67 0.20
N SER A 202 -26.90 -23.86 0.69
CA SER A 202 -26.77 -24.20 2.09
C SER A 202 -25.30 -24.42 2.46
N SER A 203 -24.79 -23.60 3.39
CA SER A 203 -23.46 -23.80 3.99
C SER A 203 -23.45 -24.96 5.01
N THR A 204 -24.61 -25.31 5.57
CA THR A 204 -24.75 -26.31 6.64
C THR A 204 -24.96 -27.72 6.11
N LYS A 205 -25.66 -27.86 4.97
CA LYS A 205 -25.92 -29.15 4.31
C LYS A 205 -25.26 -29.13 2.94
N LYS A 206 -24.11 -29.80 2.83
CA LYS A 206 -23.42 -30.01 1.55
C LYS A 206 -24.39 -30.59 0.53
N GLY A 207 -24.42 -30.01 -0.68
CA GLY A 207 -25.27 -30.50 -1.75
C GLY A 207 -26.74 -30.04 -1.71
N SER A 208 -27.04 -28.90 -1.07
CA SER A 208 -28.40 -28.36 -1.01
C SER A 208 -28.44 -26.87 -1.35
N ALA A 209 -29.45 -26.46 -2.12
CA ALA A 209 -29.77 -25.05 -2.38
C ALA A 209 -31.27 -24.80 -2.28
N MET A 210 -31.65 -23.53 -2.17
CA MET A 210 -33.02 -23.05 -2.18
C MET A 210 -33.11 -21.97 -3.26
N ILE A 211 -34.15 -22.04 -4.07
CA ILE A 211 -34.44 -21.01 -5.07
C ILE A 211 -35.88 -20.54 -4.90
N GLU A 212 -36.08 -19.25 -5.05
CA GLU A 212 -37.35 -18.55 -4.94
C GLU A 212 -37.61 -17.85 -6.27
N PHE A 213 -38.74 -18.19 -6.87
CA PHE A 213 -39.19 -17.59 -8.12
C PHE A 213 -40.27 -16.58 -7.85
N ARG A 214 -40.26 -15.51 -8.65
CA ARG A 214 -41.33 -14.51 -8.66
C ARG A 214 -42.68 -15.11 -9.05
N ASP A 215 -42.67 -16.02 -10.01
CA ASP A 215 -43.87 -16.59 -10.62
C ASP A 215 -44.01 -18.10 -10.33
N LYS A 216 -45.24 -18.52 -10.01
CA LYS A 216 -45.58 -19.93 -9.81
C LYS A 216 -45.32 -20.79 -11.05
N SER A 217 -45.68 -20.26 -12.21
CA SER A 217 -45.54 -20.95 -13.50
C SER A 217 -44.07 -21.20 -13.85
N ALA A 218 -43.19 -20.25 -13.54
CA ALA A 218 -41.74 -20.42 -13.69
C ALA A 218 -41.22 -21.55 -12.79
N ALA A 219 -41.67 -21.59 -11.54
CA ALA A 219 -41.28 -22.61 -10.58
C ALA A 219 -41.79 -24.03 -10.98
N GLU A 220 -43.03 -24.15 -11.45
CA GLU A 220 -43.60 -25.42 -11.94
C GLU A 220 -42.88 -25.92 -13.20
N THR A 221 -42.58 -25.02 -14.15
CA THR A 221 -41.85 -25.36 -15.37
C THR A 221 -40.43 -25.84 -15.07
N ALA A 222 -39.74 -25.18 -14.12
CA ALA A 222 -38.43 -25.58 -13.66
C ALA A 222 -38.44 -26.98 -13.02
N LEU A 223 -39.44 -27.31 -12.20
CA LEU A 223 -39.59 -28.63 -11.59
C LEU A 223 -39.79 -29.76 -12.60
N GLN A 224 -40.53 -29.49 -13.68
CA GLN A 224 -40.85 -30.50 -14.68
C GLN A 224 -39.73 -30.71 -15.70
N THR A 225 -38.94 -29.66 -15.97
CA THR A 225 -37.98 -29.66 -17.08
C THR A 225 -36.53 -29.87 -16.62
N GLU A 226 -36.18 -29.45 -15.40
CA GLU A 226 -34.79 -29.54 -14.96
C GLU A 226 -34.41 -30.90 -14.39
N ILE A 227 -33.31 -31.42 -14.93
CA ILE A 227 -32.68 -32.68 -14.52
C ILE A 227 -31.29 -32.39 -13.92
N GLY A 228 -30.71 -31.22 -14.20
CA GLY A 228 -29.34 -30.87 -13.81
C GLY A 228 -28.27 -31.33 -14.81
N LEU A 229 -27.02 -31.31 -14.36
CA LEU A 229 -25.86 -31.86 -15.05
C LEU A 229 -26.00 -33.37 -15.24
N ALA A 230 -25.74 -33.87 -16.45
CA ALA A 230 -25.86 -35.28 -16.82
C ALA A 230 -25.05 -36.24 -15.93
N GLN A 231 -23.92 -35.76 -15.37
CA GLN A 231 -23.05 -36.55 -14.51
C GLN A 231 -23.54 -36.62 -13.04
N ASN A 232 -24.40 -35.68 -12.62
CA ASN A 232 -24.90 -35.59 -11.25
C ASN A 232 -26.28 -34.91 -11.22
N PRO A 233 -27.39 -35.64 -11.43
CA PRO A 233 -28.70 -35.04 -11.59
C PRO A 233 -29.20 -34.35 -10.30
N LEU A 234 -29.96 -33.28 -10.47
CA LEU A 234 -30.60 -32.54 -9.39
C LEU A 234 -31.89 -33.23 -8.94
N THR A 235 -32.18 -33.11 -7.65
CA THR A 235 -33.48 -33.46 -7.06
C THR A 235 -34.16 -32.18 -6.61
N LEU A 236 -35.30 -31.88 -7.22
CA LEU A 236 -36.06 -30.65 -6.99
C LEU A 236 -37.35 -30.98 -6.22
N ARG A 237 -37.69 -30.15 -5.23
CA ARG A 237 -38.91 -30.31 -4.44
C ARG A 237 -39.58 -28.97 -4.21
N ALA A 238 -40.82 -28.83 -4.68
CA ALA A 238 -41.70 -27.72 -4.31
C ALA A 238 -41.94 -27.70 -2.79
N LEU A 239 -41.81 -26.52 -2.18
CA LEU A 239 -42.15 -26.32 -0.77
C LEU A 239 -43.53 -25.69 -0.55
N TRP A 240 -44.21 -25.29 -1.62
CA TRP A 240 -45.54 -24.68 -1.58
C TRP A 240 -46.69 -25.70 -1.61
N ASP A 241 -46.41 -27.00 -1.77
CA ASP A 241 -47.42 -28.04 -1.92
C ASP A 241 -47.33 -29.07 -0.77
N THR A 242 -47.80 -28.66 0.41
CA THR A 242 -47.90 -29.54 1.59
C THR A 242 -49.31 -30.11 1.82
N GLN A 243 -50.24 -29.88 0.89
CA GLN A 243 -51.56 -30.51 0.90
C GLN A 243 -51.82 -31.30 -0.39
N LYS A 244 -51.32 -32.53 -0.44
CA LYS A 244 -52.02 -33.73 -0.97
C LYS A 244 -51.03 -34.89 -1.07
N ARG A 245 -50.96 -35.67 0.00
CA ARG A 245 -50.52 -37.07 -0.08
C ARG A 245 -51.67 -37.94 0.41
N SER A 246 -52.60 -38.24 -0.50
CA SER A 246 -53.49 -39.41 -0.40
C SER A 246 -54.01 -39.75 -1.80
N SER A 247 -53.80 -41.02 -2.21
CA SER A 247 -54.38 -41.77 -3.35
C SER A 247 -54.25 -41.12 -4.75
N GLY A 248 -53.61 -41.69 -5.77
CA GLY A 248 -53.74 -43.06 -6.27
C GLY A 248 -54.36 -43.01 -7.68
N VAL A 249 -53.77 -43.75 -8.63
CA VAL A 249 -54.33 -44.18 -9.93
C VAL A 249 -54.18 -43.25 -11.15
N ALA A 250 -53.20 -43.63 -11.98
CA ALA A 250 -53.21 -43.94 -13.41
C ALA A 250 -53.80 -42.98 -14.47
N SER A 251 -53.08 -43.01 -15.60
CA SER A 251 -53.53 -42.82 -16.97
C SER A 251 -53.72 -41.38 -17.41
N SER A 252 -53.44 -40.99 -18.64
CA SER A 252 -52.81 -41.59 -19.81
C SER A 252 -52.99 -40.52 -20.89
N ALA A 253 -52.00 -40.34 -21.77
CA ALA A 253 -52.20 -39.87 -23.15
C ALA A 253 -52.76 -38.43 -23.31
N ASN A 254 -52.44 -37.63 -24.31
CA ASN A 254 -51.79 -37.88 -25.58
C ASN A 254 -51.49 -36.50 -26.22
N SER A 255 -50.48 -36.47 -27.09
CA SER A 255 -50.42 -35.80 -28.42
C SER A 255 -51.15 -34.45 -28.59
N ASN A 256 -50.61 -33.40 -29.21
CA ASN A 256 -49.88 -33.34 -30.47
C ASN A 256 -49.64 -31.81 -30.70
N VAL A 257 -48.47 -31.36 -31.20
CA VAL A 257 -48.26 -30.92 -32.61
C VAL A 257 -49.06 -29.62 -32.88
N GLU A 258 -48.47 -28.44 -33.11
CA GLU A 258 -47.66 -28.06 -34.27
C GLU A 258 -46.79 -26.79 -34.03
N LYS A 259 -45.63 -26.80 -34.71
CA LYS A 259 -44.76 -25.67 -35.09
C LYS A 259 -45.52 -24.75 -36.07
N PRO A 260 -45.21 -23.44 -36.21
CA PRO A 260 -44.18 -23.06 -37.20
C PRO A 260 -43.31 -21.82 -36.87
N THR A 261 -42.02 -21.96 -37.21
CA THR A 261 -41.21 -21.06 -38.06
C THR A 261 -40.84 -19.63 -37.61
N SER A 262 -39.54 -19.44 -37.34
CA SER A 262 -38.81 -18.16 -37.39
C SER A 262 -38.75 -17.54 -38.80
N PRO A 263 -38.23 -16.31 -38.95
CA PRO A 263 -36.87 -16.25 -39.51
C PRO A 263 -35.96 -15.13 -38.96
N ALA A 264 -34.66 -15.43 -39.06
CA ALA A 264 -33.48 -14.58 -39.32
C ALA A 264 -33.28 -13.28 -38.48
N ALA A 265 -32.27 -13.21 -37.61
CA ALA A 265 -30.83 -13.08 -37.90
C ALA A 265 -30.46 -11.76 -38.60
N ALA A 266 -29.90 -10.82 -37.82
CA ALA A 266 -28.99 -9.80 -38.30
C ALA A 266 -27.80 -9.72 -37.35
N HIS A 267 -26.64 -10.04 -37.91
CA HIS A 267 -25.33 -9.97 -37.31
C HIS A 267 -24.92 -8.51 -37.10
N PHE A 268 -24.35 -8.17 -35.95
CA PHE A 268 -23.40 -7.07 -35.84
C PHE A 268 -22.16 -7.54 -35.08
N ASN A 269 -21.03 -7.39 -35.78
CA ASN A 269 -19.72 -7.85 -35.39
C ASN A 269 -19.15 -7.03 -34.23
N SER A 270 -18.47 -7.74 -33.36
CA SER A 270 -17.60 -7.25 -32.30
C SER A 270 -16.32 -6.61 -32.88
N THR A 271 -16.03 -5.38 -32.47
CA THR A 271 -14.70 -4.78 -32.56
C THR A 271 -14.12 -4.70 -31.14
N PRO A 272 -13.03 -5.41 -30.80
CA PRO A 272 -12.42 -5.32 -29.49
C PRO A 272 -11.54 -4.05 -29.42
N CYS A 273 -11.85 -3.17 -28.47
CA CYS A 273 -11.02 -2.02 -28.13
C CYS A 273 -9.66 -2.52 -27.60
N GLY A 274 -8.59 -2.06 -28.24
CA GLY A 274 -7.22 -2.49 -27.99
C GLY A 274 -6.73 -2.12 -26.59
N SER A 275 -5.98 -3.04 -26.01
CA SER A 275 -5.16 -2.84 -24.83
C SER A 275 -4.17 -1.70 -25.04
N VAL A 276 -4.31 -0.62 -24.27
CA VAL A 276 -3.27 0.40 -24.13
C VAL A 276 -2.10 -0.18 -23.33
N SER A 277 -1.07 -0.63 -24.03
CA SER A 277 0.22 -0.98 -23.44
C SER A 277 0.95 0.31 -23.06
N PHE A 278 1.06 0.56 -21.76
CA PHE A 278 1.96 1.59 -21.23
C PHE A 278 3.42 1.18 -21.49
N PRO A 279 4.28 2.04 -22.06
CA PRO A 279 5.71 1.77 -22.10
C PRO A 279 6.24 1.73 -20.66
N SER A 280 6.88 0.60 -20.33
CA SER A 280 7.56 0.38 -19.05
C SER A 280 8.54 1.51 -18.77
N ALA A 281 8.45 2.11 -17.59
CA ALA A 281 9.36 3.15 -17.14
C ALA A 281 10.81 2.64 -17.23
N PRO A 282 11.76 3.42 -17.77
CA PRO A 282 13.15 3.00 -17.78
C PRO A 282 13.63 2.81 -16.33
N ASN A 283 14.21 1.65 -16.06
CA ASN A 283 14.84 1.30 -14.79
C ASN A 283 15.98 2.31 -14.49
N ILE A 284 15.66 3.32 -13.68
CA ILE A 284 16.59 4.35 -13.20
C ILE A 284 17.76 3.76 -12.37
N PHE A 285 17.67 2.50 -11.97
CA PHE A 285 18.61 1.91 -11.00
C PHE A 285 19.80 1.15 -11.61
N THR A 286 19.96 1.05 -12.95
CA THR A 286 20.99 0.12 -13.49
C THR A 286 21.95 0.65 -14.56
N GLN A 287 22.01 1.95 -14.84
CA GLN A 287 23.09 2.53 -15.66
C GLN A 287 23.51 3.91 -15.13
N GLN A 288 24.27 3.93 -14.04
CA GLN A 288 25.21 5.03 -13.82
C GLN A 288 26.45 4.78 -14.68
N ALA A 289 26.40 5.25 -15.93
CA ALA A 289 27.64 5.64 -16.58
C ALA A 289 28.32 6.66 -15.65
N ARG A 290 29.55 6.37 -15.20
CA ARG A 290 30.33 7.28 -14.37
C ARG A 290 30.71 8.51 -15.20
N MET A 291 29.79 9.47 -15.32
CA MET A 291 30.09 10.79 -15.81
C MET A 291 31.04 11.46 -14.82
N SER A 292 32.05 12.15 -15.34
CA SER A 292 32.97 12.93 -14.51
C SER A 292 32.24 14.09 -13.84
N ASP A 293 32.74 14.56 -12.69
CA ASP A 293 32.14 15.68 -11.96
C ASP A 293 32.00 16.94 -12.84
N ALA A 294 32.92 17.15 -13.79
CA ALA A 294 32.85 18.24 -14.76
C ALA A 294 31.69 18.10 -15.77
N GLU A 295 31.38 16.87 -16.19
CA GLU A 295 30.25 16.60 -17.09
C GLU A 295 28.91 16.73 -16.34
N LEU A 296 28.88 16.38 -15.05
CA LEU A 296 27.73 16.64 -14.18
C LEU A 296 27.49 18.15 -14.01
N GLU A 297 28.53 18.92 -13.70
CA GLU A 297 28.43 20.38 -13.59
C GLU A 297 27.95 21.02 -14.89
N SER A 298 28.50 20.60 -16.04
CA SER A 298 28.08 21.06 -17.36
C SER A 298 26.60 20.76 -17.65
N THR A 299 26.16 19.54 -17.32
CA THR A 299 24.77 19.11 -17.52
C THR A 299 23.81 19.89 -16.61
N VAL A 300 24.20 20.14 -15.36
CA VAL A 300 23.41 20.93 -14.41
C VAL A 300 23.25 22.37 -14.89
N LEU A 301 24.32 23.01 -15.36
CA LEU A 301 24.27 24.37 -15.91
C LEU A 301 23.41 24.45 -17.18
N ALA A 302 23.50 23.46 -18.07
CA ALA A 302 22.65 23.39 -19.25
C ALA A 302 21.17 23.23 -18.89
N ASN A 303 20.87 22.42 -17.88
CA ASN A 303 19.50 22.25 -17.38
C ASN A 303 18.97 23.53 -16.72
N LEU A 304 19.80 24.26 -15.96
CA LEU A 304 19.42 25.53 -15.36
C LEU A 304 19.05 26.57 -16.43
N ARG A 305 19.87 26.68 -17.47
CA ARG A 305 19.62 27.60 -18.60
C ARG A 305 18.31 27.29 -19.31
N ARG A 306 18.03 26.01 -19.61
CA ARG A 306 16.75 25.60 -20.21
C ARG A 306 15.56 25.88 -19.29
N ALA A 307 15.75 25.77 -17.97
CA ALA A 307 14.69 26.09 -17.01
C ALA A 307 14.38 27.60 -16.98
N GLU A 308 15.40 28.46 -17.07
CA GLU A 308 15.23 29.91 -17.17
C GLU A 308 14.52 30.31 -18.47
N GLU A 309 14.89 29.72 -19.60
CA GLU A 309 14.21 29.94 -20.89
C GLU A 309 12.74 29.52 -20.85
N ARG A 310 12.44 28.35 -20.24
CA ARG A 310 11.05 27.91 -20.04
C ARG A 310 10.27 28.85 -19.13
N LYS A 311 10.90 29.37 -18.07
CA LYS A 311 10.26 30.33 -17.17
C LYS A 311 9.90 31.61 -17.92
N LYS A 312 10.80 32.12 -18.76
CA LYS A 312 10.56 33.31 -19.59
C LYS A 312 9.40 33.11 -20.56
N LEU A 313 9.35 31.96 -21.25
CA LEU A 313 8.25 31.63 -22.15
C LEU A 313 6.89 31.54 -21.43
N ILE A 314 6.87 30.98 -20.22
CA ILE A 314 5.64 30.91 -19.41
C ILE A 314 5.17 32.30 -19.00
N GLU A 315 6.10 33.22 -18.70
CA GLU A 315 5.78 34.59 -18.33
C GLU A 315 5.25 35.39 -19.53
N GLU A 316 5.79 35.15 -20.72
CA GLU A 316 5.34 35.72 -21.99
C GLU A 316 3.93 35.23 -22.36
N LEU A 317 3.66 33.92 -22.28
CA LEU A 317 2.32 33.36 -22.51
C LEU A 317 1.27 33.90 -21.54
N LYS A 318 1.63 34.08 -20.26
CA LYS A 318 0.74 34.68 -19.25
C LYS A 318 0.44 36.16 -19.52
N ALA A 319 1.37 36.88 -20.15
CA ALA A 319 1.16 38.27 -20.53
C ALA A 319 0.22 38.38 -21.74
N GLU A 320 0.26 37.43 -22.67
CA GLU A 320 -0.63 37.38 -23.84
C GLU A 320 -2.06 36.94 -23.50
N GLU A 321 -2.27 36.04 -22.53
CA GLU A 321 -3.61 35.63 -22.07
C GLU A 321 -4.33 36.70 -21.21
N GLY A 322 -3.63 37.78 -20.82
CA GLY A 322 -4.14 38.85 -19.96
C GLY A 322 -4.66 40.10 -20.69
N THR A 323 -4.69 40.09 -22.03
CA THR A 323 -5.21 41.17 -22.90
C THR A 323 -6.40 40.69 -23.72
#